data_AF-A0A7Y6UEQ7-F1
#
_entry.id   AF-A0A7Y6UEQ7-F1
#
_cell.length_a   1.000
_cell.length_b   1.000
_cell.length_c   1.000
_cell.angle_alpha   90.00
_cell.angle_beta   90.00
_cell.angle_gamma   90.00
#
_symmetry.space_group_name_H-M   'P 1'
#
loop_
_entity.id
_entity.type
_entity.pdbx_description
1 polymer ?
#
loop_
_entity_poly.entity_id
_entity_poly.type
_entity_poly.pdbx_seq_one_letter_code
_entity_poly.pdbx_strand_id
1 'polypeptide(L)'
;MTRFTYQHLLELVEGDDELLVRLVDEGVIEESDGNVVAVDVDTVLLARTLWRDLDVEWPGIEIIVRLASQLSEARRRIQELEAALVPKPR
;
A
#
# COMPACT_ATOMS: atom_id res chain seq x y z
N MET A 1 -0.61 -2.52 9.08
CA MET A 1 0.40 -3.36 8.41
C MET A 1 0.08 -4.81 8.69
N THR A 2 -0.22 -5.57 7.63
CA THR A 2 -0.59 -6.97 7.71
C THR A 2 0.57 -7.80 7.14
N ARG A 3 0.90 -8.93 7.77
CA ARG A 3 1.99 -9.81 7.29
C ARG A 3 1.43 -10.77 6.25
N PHE A 4 2.02 -10.77 5.05
CA PHE A 4 1.67 -11.67 3.95
C PHE A 4 2.93 -12.34 3.45
N THR A 5 2.86 -13.63 3.12
CA THR A 5 3.93 -14.33 2.39
C THR A 5 3.95 -13.83 0.94
N TYR A 6 5.09 -13.99 0.27
CA TYR A 6 5.22 -13.66 -1.17
C TYR A 6 4.16 -14.39 -2.02
N GLN A 7 3.92 -15.67 -1.73
CA GLN A 7 2.92 -16.46 -2.43
C GLN A 7 1.50 -15.88 -2.29
N HIS A 8 1.10 -15.42 -1.10
CA HIS A 8 -0.20 -14.79 -0.93
C HIS A 8 -0.30 -13.46 -1.66
N LEU A 9 0.80 -12.70 -1.76
CA LEU A 9 0.83 -11.48 -2.57
C LEU A 9 0.69 -11.79 -4.06
N LEU A 10 1.35 -12.86 -4.53
CA LEU A 10 1.26 -13.30 -5.91
C LEU A 10 -0.17 -13.73 -6.26
N GLU A 11 -0.84 -14.46 -5.38
CA GLU A 11 -2.26 -14.80 -5.52
C GLU A 11 -3.15 -13.55 -5.54
N LEU A 12 -2.87 -12.57 -4.69
CA LEU A 12 -3.60 -11.31 -4.60
C LEU A 12 -3.49 -10.48 -5.90
N VAL A 13 -2.33 -10.49 -6.55
CA VAL A 13 -2.11 -9.76 -7.82
C VAL A 13 -2.35 -10.63 -9.05
N GLU A 14 -3.08 -11.75 -8.88
CA GLU A 14 -3.44 -12.68 -9.96
C GLU A 14 -2.23 -13.21 -10.76
N GLY A 15 -1.10 -13.41 -10.08
CA GLY A 15 0.13 -13.95 -10.67
C GLY A 15 1.07 -12.91 -11.28
N ASP A 16 0.83 -11.61 -11.07
CA ASP A 16 1.68 -10.52 -11.55
C ASP A 16 3.00 -10.41 -10.76
N ASP A 17 3.91 -11.37 -11.00
CA ASP A 17 5.23 -11.44 -10.37
C ASP A 17 6.10 -10.22 -10.71
N GLU A 18 5.96 -9.70 -11.94
CA GLU A 18 6.69 -8.51 -12.40
C GLU A 18 6.37 -7.29 -11.53
N LEU A 19 5.10 -7.11 -11.17
CA LEU A 19 4.68 -6.06 -10.24
C LEU A 19 5.32 -6.21 -8.86
N LEU A 20 5.36 -7.43 -8.31
CA LEU A 20 5.92 -7.65 -6.98
C LEU A 20 7.42 -7.38 -6.96
N VAL A 21 8.16 -7.83 -7.96
CA VAL A 21 9.60 -7.53 -8.11
C VAL A 21 9.83 -6.02 -8.14
N ARG A 22 9.04 -5.28 -8.94
CA ARG A 22 9.13 -3.81 -9.00
C ARG A 22 8.83 -3.14 -7.67
N LEU A 23 7.80 -3.58 -6.96
CA LEU A 23 7.44 -3.02 -5.67
C LEU A 23 8.49 -3.32 -4.58
N VAL A 24 9.23 -4.42 -4.70
CA VAL A 24 10.41 -4.71 -3.85
C VAL A 24 11.57 -3.78 -4.21
N ASP A 25 11.88 -3.64 -5.51
CA ASP A 25 12.97 -2.77 -5.98
C ASP A 25 12.80 -1.31 -5.53
N GLU A 26 11.57 -0.82 -5.50
CA GLU A 26 11.24 0.54 -5.01
C GLU A 26 11.09 0.64 -3.48
N GLY A 27 11.24 -0.47 -2.75
CA GLY A 27 11.10 -0.52 -1.30
C GLY A 27 9.68 -0.29 -0.78
N VAL A 28 8.66 -0.43 -1.64
CA VAL A 28 7.24 -0.43 -1.23
C VAL A 28 6.91 -1.71 -0.46
N ILE A 29 7.57 -2.80 -0.81
CA ILE A 29 7.52 -4.09 -0.11
C ILE A 29 8.86 -4.31 0.58
N GLU A 30 8.84 -4.54 1.89
CA GLU A 30 10.04 -4.96 2.64
C GLU A 30 10.15 -6.49 2.64
N GLU A 31 11.29 -7.00 2.17
CA GLU A 31 11.64 -8.41 2.28
C GLU A 31 12.37 -8.68 3.61
N SER A 32 11.98 -9.72 4.36
CA SER A 32 12.62 -10.09 5.61
C SER A 32 12.90 -11.59 5.69
N ASP A 33 14.17 -11.99 5.71
CA ASP A 33 14.61 -13.40 5.86
C ASP A 33 13.94 -14.38 4.87
N GLY A 34 13.85 -14.01 3.59
CA GLY A 34 13.31 -14.88 2.53
C GLY A 34 11.80 -15.14 2.59
N ASN A 35 11.09 -14.42 3.45
CA ASN A 35 9.64 -14.26 3.40
C ASN A 35 9.35 -12.76 3.36
N VAL A 36 8.52 -12.30 2.43
CA VAL A 36 8.04 -10.92 2.48
C VAL A 36 7.27 -10.70 3.79
N VAL A 37 7.53 -9.58 4.50
CA VAL A 37 6.91 -9.29 5.80
C VAL A 37 6.58 -7.80 5.89
N ALA A 38 5.28 -7.52 6.03
CA ALA A 38 4.65 -6.20 6.19
C ALA A 38 4.52 -5.41 4.88
N VAL A 39 3.31 -5.46 4.31
CA VAL A 39 2.92 -4.67 3.14
C VAL A 39 1.54 -4.06 3.38
N ASP A 40 1.32 -2.89 2.80
CA ASP A 40 -0.02 -2.34 2.65
C ASP A 40 -0.66 -2.92 1.38
N VAL A 41 -1.62 -3.83 1.58
CA VAL A 41 -2.34 -4.51 0.49
C VAL A 41 -3.05 -3.51 -0.42
N ASP A 42 -3.60 -2.44 0.14
CA ASP A 42 -4.31 -1.43 -0.63
C ASP A 42 -3.35 -0.72 -1.59
N THR A 43 -2.10 -0.51 -1.15
CA THR A 43 -1.04 0.06 -1.99
C THR A 43 -0.63 -0.87 -3.13
N VAL A 44 -0.52 -2.18 -2.88
CA VAL A 44 -0.20 -3.18 -3.92
C VAL A 44 -1.29 -3.23 -4.99
N LEU A 45 -2.56 -3.29 -4.56
CA LEU A 45 -3.70 -3.32 -5.48
C LEU A 45 -3.84 -2.01 -6.26
N LEU A 46 -3.57 -0.88 -5.63
CA LEU A 46 -3.54 0.43 -6.30
C LEU A 46 -2.45 0.45 -7.39
N ALA A 47 -1.23 0.01 -7.07
CA ALA A 47 -0.14 -0.04 -8.03
C ALA A 47 -0.46 -0.97 -9.22
N ARG A 48 -1.05 -2.15 -8.95
CA ARG A 48 -1.54 -3.06 -10.00
C ARG A 48 -2.54 -2.37 -10.92
N THR A 49 -3.56 -1.73 -10.34
CA THR A 49 -4.62 -1.05 -11.10
C THR A 49 -4.04 0.05 -11.98
N LEU A 50 -3.15 0.88 -11.41
CA LEU A 50 -2.52 1.96 -12.16
C LEU A 50 -1.69 1.42 -13.33
N TRP A 51 -0.94 0.34 -13.11
CA TRP A 51 -0.07 -0.20 -14.14
C TRP A 51 -0.83 -0.98 -15.22
N ARG A 52 -1.62 -1.98 -14.81
CA ARG A 52 -2.22 -2.95 -15.74
C ARG A 52 -3.54 -2.48 -16.32
N ASP A 53 -4.35 -1.75 -15.55
CA ASP A 53 -5.69 -1.37 -16.00
C ASP A 53 -5.70 0.06 -16.60
N LEU A 54 -4.83 0.93 -16.10
CA LEU A 54 -4.81 2.35 -16.49
C LEU A 54 -3.57 2.75 -17.30
N ASP A 55 -2.66 1.82 -17.57
CA ASP A 55 -1.44 2.02 -18.38
C ASP A 55 -0.61 3.23 -17.92
N VAL A 56 -0.53 3.42 -16.60
CA VAL A 56 0.26 4.49 -15.98
C VAL A 56 1.71 4.05 -15.90
N GLU A 57 2.59 4.89 -16.41
CA GLU A 57 4.03 4.70 -16.29
C GLU A 57 4.50 4.72 -14.83
N TRP A 58 5.51 3.92 -14.52
CA TRP A 58 5.99 3.69 -13.16
C TRP A 58 6.28 4.96 -12.34
N PRO A 59 6.95 6.01 -12.89
CA PRO A 59 7.15 7.27 -12.14
C PRO A 59 5.83 7.93 -11.71
N GLY A 60 4.76 7.76 -12.50
CA GLY A 60 3.42 8.23 -12.14
C GLY A 60 2.82 7.41 -11.00
N ILE A 61 3.03 6.10 -11.00
CA ILE A 61 2.58 5.19 -9.93
C ILE A 61 3.22 5.56 -8.61
N GLU A 62 4.54 5.78 -8.57
CA GLU A 62 5.27 6.20 -7.36
C GLU A 62 4.68 7.47 -6.74
N ILE A 63 4.40 8.47 -7.57
CA ILE A 63 3.79 9.72 -7.13
C ILE A 63 2.41 9.47 -6.53
N ILE A 64 1.57 8.70 -7.21
CA ILE A 64 0.19 8.42 -6.76
C ILE A 64 0.19 7.62 -5.47
N VAL A 65 1.01 6.58 -5.35
CA VAL A 65 1.16 5.77 -4.14
C VAL A 65 1.60 6.64 -2.96
N ARG A 66 2.60 7.52 -3.16
CA ARG A 66 3.05 8.46 -2.13
C ARG A 66 1.93 9.41 -1.70
N LEU A 67 1.18 9.97 -2.64
CA LEU A 67 0.05 10.87 -2.34
C LEU A 67 -1.07 10.13 -1.60
N ALA A 68 -1.35 8.89 -1.95
CA ALA A 68 -2.34 8.06 -1.27
C ALA A 68 -1.96 7.81 0.20
N SER A 69 -0.69 7.51 0.47
CA SER A 69 -0.16 7.36 1.83
C SER A 69 -0.31 8.66 2.65
N GLN A 70 0.10 9.80 2.08
CA GLN A 70 -0.05 11.12 2.71
C GLN A 70 -1.52 11.46 3.00
N LEU A 71 -2.43 11.12 2.08
CA LEU A 71 -3.86 11.36 2.24
C LEU A 71 -4.45 10.49 3.35
N SER A 72 -4.06 9.22 3.44
CA SER A 72 -4.47 8.32 4.52
C SER A 72 -3.97 8.81 5.88
N GLU A 73 -2.73 9.30 5.97
CA GLU A 73 -2.20 9.90 7.19
C GLU A 73 -2.96 11.16 7.59
N ALA A 74 -3.24 12.06 6.63
CA ALA A 74 -4.02 13.27 6.87
C ALA A 74 -5.44 12.93 7.36
N ARG A 75 -6.11 11.95 6.75
CA ARG A 75 -7.44 11.49 7.18
C ARG A 75 -7.43 10.91 8.58
N ARG A 76 -6.44 10.08 8.90
CA ARG A 76 -6.25 9.55 10.25
C ARG A 76 -6.08 10.68 11.25
N ARG A 77 -5.27 11.70 10.92
CA ARG A 77 -5.06 12.84 11.80
C ARG A 77 -6.33 13.64 12.05
N ILE A 78 -7.16 13.82 11.03
CA ILE A 78 -8.49 14.46 11.18
C ILE A 78 -9.37 13.65 12.13
N GLN A 79 -9.45 12.33 11.95
CA GLN A 79 -10.25 11.45 12.81
C GLN A 79 -9.79 11.50 14.28
N GLU A 80 -8.47 11.53 14.52
CA GLU A 80 -7.91 11.69 15.87
C GLU A 80 -8.32 13.03 16.51
N LEU A 81 -8.33 14.11 15.73
CA LEU A 81 -8.76 15.44 16.21
C LEU A 81 -10.27 15.47 16.48
N GLU A 82 -11.08 14.91 15.59
CA GLU A 82 -12.54 14.81 15.77
C GLU A 82 -12.89 14.00 17.01
N ALA A 83 -12.24 12.86 17.23
CA ALA A 83 -12.44 12.02 18.40
C ALA A 83 -12.07 12.74 19.72
N ALA A 84 -11.04 13.61 19.69
CA ALA A 84 -10.64 14.40 20.85
C ALA A 84 -11.63 15.53 21.19
N LEU A 85 -12.46 15.96 20.22
CA LEU A 85 -13.48 16.99 20.39
C LEU A 85 -14.83 16.43 20.89
N VAL A 86 -15.04 15.11 20.85
CA VAL A 86 -16.25 14.48 21.40
C VAL A 86 -16.17 14.46 22.94
N PRO A 87 -17.09 15.14 23.66
CA PRO A 87 -17.05 15.18 25.12
C PRO A 87 -17.29 13.78 25.71
N LYS A 88 -16.40 13.32 26.60
CA LYS A 88 -16.62 12.08 27.36
C LYS A 88 -17.92 12.20 28.18
N PRO A 89 -18.81 11.19 28.13
CA PRO A 89 -19.98 11.17 29.02
C PRO A 89 -19.50 11.15 30.47
N ARG A 90 -20.09 12.02 31.29
CA ARG A 90 -19.86 12.11 32.74
C ARG A 90 -20.43 10.90 33.47
#